data_AF-A0A7W8HKF1-F1
#
_entry.id   AF-A0A7W8HKF1-F1
#
_cell.length_a   1.000
_cell.length_b   1.000
_cell.length_c   1.000
_cell.angle_alpha   90.00
_cell.angle_beta   90.00
_cell.angle_gamma   90.00
#
_symmetry.space_group_name_H-M   'P 1'
#
loop_
_entity.id
_entity.type
_entity.pdbx_description
1 polymer ?
#
loop_
_entity_poly.entity_id
_entity_poly.type
_entity_poly.pdbx_seq_one_letter_code
_entity_poly.pdbx_strand_id
1 'polypeptide(L)'
;MITSLLRDRPDGWRRMRSMAEVIRVTERLHKRLDQAARLDERLDLQDLMTSYTVDVTAGLAFGIDVNTLEVPEDVLRGHMNHIFPMLMKRMNAPFP
;
A
#
# COMPACT_ATOMS: atom_id res chain seq x y z
N MET A 1 0.31 -6.37 36.83
CA MET A 1 -0.66 -5.24 36.70
C MET A 1 -0.27 -4.26 35.58
N ILE A 2 0.41 -4.70 34.51
CA ILE A 2 0.75 -3.86 33.32
C ILE A 2 0.15 -4.49 32.04
N THR A 3 -0.19 -5.78 32.08
CA THR A 3 -0.66 -6.57 30.92
C THR A 3 -2.10 -6.28 30.49
N SER A 4 -2.93 -5.63 31.31
CA SER A 4 -4.28 -5.20 30.94
C SER A 4 -4.31 -3.87 30.18
N LEU A 5 -3.26 -3.06 30.30
CA LEU A 5 -3.14 -1.72 29.67
C LEU A 5 -2.69 -1.76 28.19
N LEU A 6 -2.28 -2.93 27.70
CA LEU A 6 -1.92 -3.13 26.29
C LEU A 6 -3.05 -3.73 25.44
N ARG A 7 -4.18 -4.11 26.08
CA ARG A 7 -5.29 -4.80 25.41
C ARG A 7 -6.30 -3.85 24.76
N ASP A 8 -6.35 -2.60 25.19
CA ASP A 8 -7.33 -1.62 24.70
C ASP A 8 -6.63 -0.48 23.95
N ARG A 9 -6.17 -0.79 22.74
CA ARG A 9 -5.68 0.21 21.78
C ARG A 9 -6.92 0.78 21.08
N PRO A 10 -7.35 2.03 21.35
CA PRO A 10 -8.61 2.55 20.81
C PRO A 10 -8.59 2.57 19.28
N ASP A 11 -9.74 2.27 18.66
CA ASP A 11 -9.91 2.18 17.19
C ASP A 11 -9.34 3.38 16.40
N GLY A 12 -9.23 4.54 17.06
CA GLY A 12 -8.58 5.73 16.53
C GLY A 12 -7.13 5.51 16.08
N TRP A 13 -6.35 4.66 16.75
CA TRP A 13 -4.96 4.40 16.35
C TRP A 13 -4.86 3.56 15.08
N ARG A 14 -5.83 2.66 14.87
CA ARG A 14 -5.92 1.86 13.64
C ARG A 14 -6.26 2.77 12.46
N ARG A 15 -7.27 3.65 12.62
CA ARG A 15 -7.65 4.65 11.62
C ARG A 15 -6.51 5.61 11.28
N MET A 16 -5.81 6.11 12.30
CA MET A 16 -4.71 7.06 12.11
C MET A 16 -3.53 6.42 11.37
N ARG A 17 -3.22 5.14 11.65
CA ARG A 17 -2.23 4.38 10.87
C ARG A 17 -2.69 4.19 9.43
N SER A 18 -3.93 3.77 9.20
CA SER A 18 -4.47 3.57 7.85
C SER A 18 -4.43 4.85 7.01
N MET A 19 -4.80 6.00 7.60
CA MET A 19 -4.71 7.30 6.91
C MET A 19 -3.27 7.68 6.61
N ALA A 20 -2.33 7.44 7.53
CA ALA A 20 -0.92 7.74 7.30
C ALA A 20 -0.34 6.95 6.11
N GLU A 21 -0.75 5.68 5.92
CA GLU A 21 -0.32 4.88 4.77
C GLU A 21 -0.84 5.45 3.44
N VAL A 22 -2.13 5.79 3.37
CA VAL A 22 -2.72 6.38 2.15
C VAL A 22 -2.04 7.71 1.82
N ILE A 23 -1.80 8.56 2.82
CA ILE A 23 -1.10 9.83 2.64
C ILE A 23 0.30 9.59 2.07
N ARG A 24 1.08 8.68 2.67
CA ARG A 24 2.44 8.36 2.22
C ARG A 24 2.47 7.93 0.76
N VAL A 25 1.62 6.98 0.36
CA VAL A 25 1.60 6.47 -1.02
C VAL A 25 1.09 7.55 -2.00
N THR A 26 0.13 8.38 -1.58
CA THR A 26 -0.36 9.51 -2.39
C THR A 26 0.72 10.57 -2.59
N GLU A 27 1.54 10.87 -1.58
CA GLU A 27 2.68 11.78 -1.71
C GLU A 27 3.71 11.28 -2.72
N ARG A 28 3.95 9.96 -2.79
CA ARG A 28 4.84 9.38 -3.82
C ARG A 28 4.25 9.49 -5.21
N LEU A 29 2.96 9.21 -5.36
CA LEU A 29 2.26 9.40 -6.63
C LEU A 29 2.38 10.85 -7.10
N HIS A 30 2.13 11.80 -6.20
CA HIS A 30 2.28 13.23 -6.50
C HIS A 30 3.70 13.58 -6.96
N LYS A 31 4.74 13.13 -6.23
CA LYS A 31 6.15 13.34 -6.62
C LYS A 31 6.47 12.77 -8.00
N ARG A 32 5.97 11.57 -8.32
CA ARG A 32 6.20 10.92 -9.62
C ARG A 32 5.57 11.70 -10.77
N LEU A 33 4.35 12.19 -10.57
CA LEU A 33 3.63 13.04 -11.53
C LEU A 33 4.32 14.39 -11.72
N ASP A 34 4.72 15.05 -10.63
CA ASP A 34 5.46 16.31 -10.65
C ASP A 34 6.79 16.17 -11.41
N GLN A 35 7.51 15.07 -11.19
CA GLN A 35 8.75 14.78 -11.90
C GLN A 35 8.51 14.58 -13.40
N ALA A 36 7.50 13.79 -13.76
CA ALA A 36 7.17 13.57 -15.17
C ALA A 36 6.78 14.87 -15.88
N ALA A 37 5.96 15.71 -15.24
CA ALA A 37 5.57 17.01 -15.77
C ALA A 37 6.79 17.94 -15.99
N ARG A 38 7.75 17.95 -15.06
CA ARG A 38 8.99 18.73 -15.20
C ARG A 38 9.90 18.24 -16.33
N LEU A 39 9.86 16.95 -16.64
CA LEU A 39 10.70 16.30 -17.65
C LEU A 39 10.01 16.14 -19.01
N ASP A 40 8.76 16.59 -19.14
CA ASP A 40 7.90 16.30 -20.30
C ASP A 40 7.85 14.79 -20.64
N GLU A 41 7.87 13.97 -19.59
CA GLU A 41 7.89 12.52 -19.69
C GLU A 41 6.47 11.98 -19.88
N ARG A 42 6.30 11.06 -20.84
CA ARG A 42 5.04 10.32 -21.01
C ARG A 42 4.97 9.17 -20.00
N LEU A 43 3.84 9.10 -19.29
CA LEU A 43 3.55 8.03 -18.35
C LEU A 43 2.44 7.12 -18.87
N ASP A 44 2.58 5.83 -18.62
CA ASP A 44 1.44 4.92 -18.66
C ASP A 44 0.63 5.09 -17.37
N LEU A 45 -0.55 5.71 -17.51
CA LEU A 45 -1.44 5.96 -16.38
C LEU A 45 -2.02 4.66 -15.80
N GLN A 46 -2.23 3.63 -16.63
CA GLN A 46 -2.76 2.35 -16.16
C GLN A 46 -1.77 1.66 -15.24
N ASP A 47 -0.50 1.61 -15.64
CA ASP A 47 0.57 1.02 -14.82
C ASP A 47 0.75 1.82 -13.52
N LEU A 48 0.79 3.15 -13.60
CA LEU A 48 0.96 4.02 -12.42
C LEU A 48 -0.17 3.83 -11.40
N MET A 49 -1.42 3.79 -11.86
CA MET A 49 -2.58 3.62 -10.98
C MET A 49 -2.68 2.19 -10.43
N THR A 50 -2.19 1.20 -11.18
CA THR A 50 -2.07 -0.18 -10.70
C THR A 50 -1.07 -0.26 -9.56
N SER A 51 0.15 0.28 -9.73
CA SER A 51 1.18 0.35 -8.69
C SER A 51 0.70 1.10 -7.44
N TYR A 52 0.04 2.24 -7.61
CA TYR A 52 -0.58 2.99 -6.51
C TYR A 52 -1.56 2.13 -5.71
N THR A 53 -2.46 1.41 -6.39
CA THR A 53 -3.48 0.58 -5.74
C THR A 53 -2.83 -0.60 -4.98
N VAL A 54 -1.81 -1.22 -5.56
CA VAL A 54 -1.06 -2.30 -4.90
C VAL A 54 -0.35 -1.78 -3.63
N ASP A 55 0.33 -0.63 -3.71
CA ASP A 55 1.02 -0.04 -2.56
C ASP A 55 0.05 0.33 -1.43
N VAL A 56 -1.08 0.98 -1.75
CA VAL A 56 -2.10 1.34 -0.76
C VAL A 56 -2.70 0.08 -0.11
N THR A 57 -3.09 -0.91 -0.91
CA THR A 57 -3.73 -2.13 -0.38
C THR A 57 -2.75 -2.96 0.44
N ALA A 58 -1.50 -3.09 0.02
CA ALA A 58 -0.47 -3.80 0.76
C ALA A 58 -0.10 -3.09 2.08
N GLY A 59 0.06 -1.76 2.05
CA GLY A 59 0.31 -0.95 3.24
C GLY A 59 -0.83 -1.03 4.25
N LEU A 60 -2.09 -0.98 3.79
CA LEU A 60 -3.26 -1.11 4.66
C LEU A 60 -3.45 -2.52 5.22
N ALA A 61 -3.24 -3.56 4.40
CA ALA A 61 -3.50 -4.94 4.80
C ALA A 61 -2.38 -5.54 5.66
N PHE A 62 -1.12 -5.17 5.39
CA PHE A 62 0.05 -5.80 6.01
C PHE A 62 0.98 -4.83 6.73
N GLY A 63 0.77 -3.51 6.60
CA GLY A 63 1.68 -2.51 7.18
C GLY A 63 3.06 -2.51 6.54
N ILE A 64 3.16 -3.01 5.30
CA ILE A 64 4.42 -3.09 4.55
C ILE A 64 4.50 -1.95 3.55
N ASP A 65 5.69 -1.37 3.44
CA ASP A 65 6.00 -0.34 2.46
C ASP A 65 6.60 -0.99 1.20
N VAL A 66 5.77 -1.18 0.16
CA VAL A 66 6.18 -1.89 -1.06
C VAL A 66 6.95 -0.97 -2.02
N ASN A 67 6.54 0.29 -2.11
CA ASN A 67 7.16 1.35 -2.92
C ASN A 67 7.30 1.02 -4.42
N THR A 68 6.28 0.41 -5.02
CA THR A 68 6.28 0.04 -6.45
C THR A 68 6.26 1.25 -7.39
N LEU A 69 5.80 2.41 -6.89
CA LEU A 69 5.79 3.68 -7.62
C LEU A 69 7.19 4.22 -7.96
N GLU A 70 8.20 3.88 -7.16
CA GLU A 70 9.58 4.37 -7.34
C GLU A 70 10.53 3.23 -7.78
N VAL A 71 10.27 1.99 -7.38
CA VAL A 71 11.10 0.82 -7.72
C VAL A 71 10.22 -0.35 -8.20
N PRO A 72 9.94 -0.44 -9.51
CA PRO A 72 9.03 -1.46 -10.05
C PRO A 72 9.52 -2.90 -9.91
N GLU A 73 10.84 -3.13 -9.91
CA GLU A 73 11.42 -4.43 -10.26
C GLU A 73 11.75 -5.36 -9.08
N ASP A 74 12.11 -4.82 -7.90
CA ASP A 74 12.80 -5.63 -6.88
C ASP A 74 11.89 -6.14 -5.75
N VAL A 75 10.78 -5.47 -5.46
CA VAL A 75 9.88 -5.84 -4.33
C VAL A 75 8.67 -6.67 -4.77
N LEU A 76 8.24 -6.48 -6.01
CA LEU A 76 7.06 -7.12 -6.58
C LEU A 76 7.21 -8.65 -6.69
N ARG A 77 8.40 -9.15 -7.07
CA ARG A 77 8.64 -10.58 -7.31
C ARG A 77 8.67 -11.42 -6.02
N GLY A 78 9.18 -10.84 -4.92
CA GLY A 78 9.27 -11.52 -3.62
C GLY A 78 7.94 -11.55 -2.86
N HIS A 79 7.23 -10.41 -2.84
CA HIS A 79 5.99 -10.29 -2.06
C HIS A 79 4.72 -10.69 -2.83
N MET A 80 4.66 -10.52 -4.16
CA MET A 80 3.43 -10.85 -4.91
C MET A 80 3.17 -12.35 -5.07
N ASN A 81 4.19 -13.20 -5.04
CA ASN A 81 4.03 -14.66 -5.06
C ASN A 81 3.29 -15.22 -3.82
N HIS A 82 3.12 -14.42 -2.77
CA HIS A 82 2.40 -14.83 -1.56
C HIS A 82 1.18 -13.96 -1.25
N ILE A 83 1.28 -12.65 -1.48
CA ILE A 83 0.23 -11.71 -1.07
C ILE A 83 -0.99 -11.77 -2.00
N PHE A 84 -0.81 -11.83 -3.32
CA PHE A 84 -1.92 -11.88 -4.28
C PHE A 84 -2.78 -13.14 -4.16
N PRO A 85 -2.21 -14.35 -4.05
CA PRO A 85 -2.99 -15.56 -3.81
C PRO A 85 -3.75 -15.52 -2.49
N MET A 86 -3.18 -14.92 -1.44
CA MET A 86 -3.81 -14.84 -0.12
C MET A 86 -4.97 -13.82 -0.10
N LEU A 87 -4.80 -12.67 -0.76
CA LEU A 87 -5.87 -11.69 -0.97
C LEU A 87 -6.99 -12.25 -1.84
N MET A 88 -6.67 -12.90 -2.97
CA MET A 88 -7.66 -13.53 -3.84
C MET A 88 -8.40 -14.65 -3.14
N LYS A 89 -7.72 -15.45 -2.31
CA LYS A 89 -8.36 -16.48 -1.49
C LYS A 89 -9.32 -15.89 -0.46
N ARG A 90 -8.96 -14.77 0.19
CA ARG A 90 -9.81 -14.11 1.19
C ARG A 90 -10.98 -13.35 0.56
N MET A 91 -10.77 -12.68 -0.57
CA MET A 91 -11.84 -11.99 -1.31
C MET A 91 -12.87 -12.95 -1.89
N ASN A 92 -12.43 -14.15 -2.30
CA ASN A 92 -13.31 -15.19 -2.84
C ASN A 92 -13.75 -16.23 -1.79
N ALA A 93 -13.41 -16.04 -0.52
CA ALA A 93 -13.91 -16.89 0.55
C ALA A 93 -15.36 -16.51 0.88
N PRO A 94 -16.30 -17.46 0.96
CA PRO A 94 -17.72 -17.16 1.20
C PRO A 94 -17.99 -16.55 2.58
N PHE A 95 -17.06 -16.66 3.52
CA PHE A 95 -17.11 -16.04 4.84
C PHE A 95 -15.69 -15.58 5.27
N PRO A 96 -15.56 -14.58 6.18
CA PRO A 96 -14.29 -13.92 6.54
C PRO A 96 -13.18 -14.82 7.10
#